data_AF-S0F879-F1
#
_entry.id   AF-S0F879-F1
#
_cell.length_a   1.000
_cell.length_b   1.000
_cell.length_c   1.000
_cell.angle_alpha   90.00
_cell.angle_beta   90.00
_cell.angle_gamma   90.00
#
_symmetry.space_group_name_H-M   'P 1'
#
loop_
_entity.id
_entity.type
_entity.pdbx_description
1 polymer ?
#
loop_
_entity_poly.entity_id
_entity_poly.type
_entity_poly.pdbx_seq_one_letter_code
_entity_poly.pdbx_strand_id
1 'polypeptide(L)'
;KVEAKGKDRDEIAFFAKFVLCSNNEHLPVIIDAGETRYWVRKINRLQSDDTDFLQKLKAEIPAFLHFLQHRKLSTEKESRMWFNPTLLHTEALQKIIRSNRNRLEIEMSELLLDIMVAMDVDSVSFCLNDLVVLLVHSQVKAEKHQVRKVVQECWKLTPAPNGLTYTTYQGNYNRSCHYEPIKRVGRFYTVTREQLESL
;
A
#
# COMPACT_ATOMS: atom_id res chain seq x y z
N LYS A 1 11.98 25.03 9.18
CA LYS A 1 12.40 26.29 8.53
C LYS A 1 11.15 27.10 8.28
N VAL A 2 11.09 28.30 8.81
CA VAL A 2 9.95 29.20 8.56
C VAL A 2 10.46 30.29 7.64
N GLU A 3 9.84 30.40 6.48
CA GLU A 3 10.06 31.49 5.54
C GLU A 3 8.76 32.26 5.47
N ALA A 4 8.83 33.55 5.82
CA ALA A 4 7.76 34.49 5.62
C ALA A 4 8.23 35.53 4.61
N LYS A 5 7.33 35.98 3.73
CA LYS A 5 7.67 36.96 2.68
C LYS A 5 8.27 38.21 3.31
N GLY A 6 9.50 38.55 2.92
CA GLY A 6 10.21 39.74 3.41
C GLY A 6 10.94 39.58 4.75
N LYS A 7 11.15 38.34 5.23
CA LYS A 7 12.01 38.05 6.39
C LYS A 7 13.12 37.08 6.03
N ASP A 8 14.26 37.27 6.68
CA ASP A 8 15.37 36.32 6.62
C ASP A 8 14.96 34.97 7.20
N ARG A 9 15.66 33.94 6.74
CA ARG A 9 15.33 32.55 7.01
C ARG A 9 15.76 32.15 8.42
N ASP A 10 14.79 31.78 9.26
CA ASP A 10 15.04 31.30 10.61
C ASP A 10 14.88 29.76 10.74
N GLU A 11 15.88 29.12 11.35
CA GLU A 11 15.83 27.72 11.74
C GLU A 11 15.27 27.58 13.15
N ILE A 12 13.98 27.24 13.24
CA ILE A 12 13.31 26.90 14.50
C ILE A 12 13.16 25.39 14.66
N ALA A 13 13.22 24.92 15.91
CA ALA A 13 12.89 23.55 16.27
C ALA A 13 11.40 23.24 15.96
N PHE A 14 11.15 22.07 15.38
CA PHE A 14 9.83 21.67 14.90
C PHE A 14 9.13 20.73 15.91
N PHE A 15 8.08 21.23 16.56
CA PHE A 15 7.30 20.48 17.56
C PHE A 15 5.86 20.17 17.12
N ALA A 16 5.52 20.37 15.85
CA ALA A 16 4.14 20.23 15.41
C ALA A 16 3.67 18.76 15.42
N LYS A 17 2.36 18.59 15.64
CA LYS A 17 1.62 17.35 15.46
C LYS A 17 0.51 17.62 14.45
N PHE A 18 0.35 16.74 13.47
CA PHE A 18 -0.69 16.87 12.45
C PHE A 18 -1.85 15.94 12.80
N VAL A 19 -3.07 16.49 12.79
CA VAL A 19 -4.31 15.73 12.84
C VAL A 19 -5.05 16.02 11.53
N LEU A 20 -5.28 14.97 10.75
CA LEU A 20 -5.97 15.05 9.46
C LEU A 20 -7.31 14.33 9.59
N CYS A 21 -8.38 15.00 9.15
CA CYS A 21 -9.72 14.43 9.12
C CYS A 21 -10.18 14.38 7.67
N SER A 22 -10.70 13.23 7.23
CA SER A 22 -11.23 13.05 5.87
C SER A 22 -12.40 12.09 5.89
N ASN A 23 -13.40 12.38 5.06
CA ASN A 23 -14.51 11.47 4.77
C ASN A 23 -14.21 10.57 3.56
N ASN A 24 -13.08 10.79 2.86
CA ASN A 24 -12.62 9.92 1.78
C ASN A 24 -11.82 8.74 2.38
N GLU A 25 -12.41 7.55 2.35
CA GLU A 25 -11.78 6.33 2.89
C GLU A 25 -10.70 5.74 1.98
N HIS A 26 -10.64 6.15 0.70
CA HIS A 26 -9.73 5.56 -0.28
C HIS A 26 -8.46 6.39 -0.47
N LEU A 27 -8.59 7.68 -0.72
CA LEU A 27 -7.45 8.53 -1.06
C LEU A 27 -7.42 9.83 -0.24
N PRO A 28 -7.38 9.77 1.11
CA PRO A 28 -7.27 10.97 1.93
C PRO A 28 -5.86 11.57 1.91
N VAL A 29 -4.84 10.73 1.74
CA VAL A 29 -3.42 11.09 1.68
C VAL A 29 -2.62 9.93 1.07
N ILE A 30 -1.56 10.25 0.34
CA ILE A 30 -0.64 9.26 -0.23
C ILE A 30 0.31 8.79 0.88
N ILE A 31 0.31 7.49 1.15
CA ILE A 31 1.08 6.81 2.18
C ILE A 31 1.72 5.59 1.53
N ASP A 32 3.05 5.54 1.57
CA ASP A 32 3.83 4.38 1.11
C ASP A 32 3.74 3.23 2.11
N ALA A 33 3.87 1.99 1.64
CA ALA A 33 3.79 0.80 2.50
C ALA A 33 4.85 0.75 3.62
N GLY A 34 6.01 1.40 3.42
CA GLY A 34 7.08 1.49 4.41
C GLY A 34 6.96 2.66 5.39
N GLU A 35 5.91 3.47 5.28
CA GLU A 35 5.72 4.65 6.11
C GLU A 35 5.21 4.26 7.50
N THR A 36 5.86 4.77 8.54
CA THR A 36 5.59 4.43 9.96
C THR A 36 5.07 5.60 10.77
N ARG A 37 4.88 6.78 10.15
CA ARG A 37 4.48 8.01 10.84
C ARG A 37 2.97 8.21 10.95
N TYR A 38 2.18 7.46 10.20
CA TYR A 38 0.72 7.59 10.21
C TYR A 38 0.06 6.64 11.21
N TRP A 39 -0.89 7.18 11.95
CA TRP A 39 -1.83 6.42 12.76
C TRP A 39 -3.24 6.77 12.28
N VAL A 40 -3.87 5.83 11.57
CA VAL A 40 -5.18 6.05 10.95
C VAL A 40 -6.26 5.37 11.79
N ARG A 41 -7.32 6.09 12.12
CA ARG A 41 -8.48 5.57 12.87
C ARG A 41 -9.75 5.83 12.08
N LYS A 42 -10.55 4.77 11.89
CA LYS A 42 -11.93 4.91 11.41
C LYS A 42 -12.80 5.33 12.59
N ILE A 43 -13.41 6.51 12.48
CA ILE A 43 -14.37 7.01 13.47
C ILE A 43 -15.76 6.59 13.01
N ASN A 44 -16.47 5.86 13.87
CA ASN A 44 -17.83 5.44 13.57
C ASN A 44 -18.80 6.62 13.69
N ARG A 45 -19.90 6.54 12.96
CA ARG A 45 -20.99 7.52 13.08
C ARG A 45 -21.60 7.44 14.49
N LEU A 46 -22.09 8.59 14.97
CA LEU A 46 -22.90 8.64 16.18
C LEU A 46 -24.18 7.81 15.95
N GLN A 47 -24.62 7.07 16.98
CA GLN A 47 -25.81 6.22 16.90
C GLN A 47 -27.12 7.00 17.05
N SER A 48 -27.05 8.20 17.62
CA SER A 48 -28.17 9.07 17.93
C SER A 48 -27.74 10.53 17.84
N ASP A 49 -28.69 11.39 17.48
CA ASP A 49 -28.47 12.83 17.45
C ASP A 49 -28.71 13.46 18.83
N ASP A 50 -27.85 14.40 19.20
CA ASP A 50 -27.93 15.17 20.45
C ASP A 50 -27.67 16.64 20.13
N THR A 51 -28.70 17.49 20.30
CA THR A 51 -28.63 18.92 19.97
C THR A 51 -27.60 19.67 20.82
N ASP A 52 -27.31 19.16 22.02
CA ASP A 52 -26.38 19.78 22.97
C ASP A 52 -24.97 19.16 22.92
N PHE A 53 -24.70 18.27 21.96
CA PHE A 53 -23.46 17.50 21.88
C PHE A 53 -22.19 18.39 21.94
N LEU A 54 -22.18 19.49 21.18
CA LEU A 54 -21.06 20.43 21.18
C LEU A 54 -20.85 21.11 22.55
N GLN A 55 -21.93 21.41 23.27
CA GLN A 55 -21.84 22.04 24.59
C GLN A 55 -21.29 21.06 25.62
N LYS A 56 -21.77 19.80 25.58
CA LYS A 56 -21.26 18.71 26.43
C LYS A 56 -19.77 18.48 26.20
N LEU A 57 -19.32 18.41 24.94
CA LEU A 57 -17.90 18.29 24.60
C LEU A 57 -17.06 19.44 25.16
N LYS A 58 -17.54 20.68 25.07
CA LYS A 58 -16.84 21.85 25.64
C LYS A 58 -16.77 21.77 27.16
N ALA A 59 -17.85 21.37 27.81
CA ALA A 59 -17.91 21.21 29.26
C ALA A 59 -16.97 20.09 29.78
N GLU A 60 -16.68 19.09 28.95
CA GLU A 60 -15.79 17.97 29.29
C GLU A 60 -14.29 18.32 29.18
N ILE A 61 -13.92 19.38 28.44
CA ILE A 61 -12.52 19.77 28.21
C ILE A 61 -11.68 19.81 29.50
N PRO A 62 -12.13 20.43 30.62
CA PRO A 62 -11.33 20.48 31.85
C PRO A 62 -11.05 19.09 32.44
N ALA A 63 -12.06 18.21 32.46
CA ALA A 63 -11.92 16.84 32.95
C ALA A 63 -11.00 16.02 32.04
N PHE A 64 -11.14 16.18 30.73
CA PHE A 64 -10.27 15.53 29.75
C PHE A 64 -8.80 15.98 29.93
N LEU A 65 -8.54 17.28 30.06
CA LEU A 65 -7.19 17.81 30.31
C LEU A 65 -6.59 17.28 31.62
N HIS A 66 -7.37 17.24 32.69
CA HIS A 66 -6.95 16.64 33.95
C HIS A 66 -6.56 15.17 33.75
N PHE A 67 -7.36 14.40 33.02
CA PHE A 67 -7.02 13.01 32.68
C PHE A 67 -5.71 12.91 31.88
N LEU A 68 -5.49 13.76 30.86
CA LEU A 68 -4.24 13.70 30.06
C LEU A 68 -2.99 13.97 30.90
N GLN A 69 -3.08 14.83 31.92
CA GLN A 69 -1.95 15.18 32.79
C GLN A 69 -1.62 14.10 33.83
N HIS A 70 -2.63 13.36 34.31
CA HIS A 70 -2.48 12.40 35.41
C HIS A 70 -2.53 10.94 34.97
N ARG A 71 -2.85 10.65 33.70
CA ARG A 71 -2.90 9.28 33.21
C ARG A 71 -1.51 8.63 33.25
N LYS A 72 -1.51 7.33 33.53
CA LYS A 72 -0.35 6.47 33.26
C LYS A 72 -0.34 6.15 31.76
N LEU A 73 0.78 6.40 31.09
CA LEU A 73 0.95 6.00 29.69
C LEU A 73 0.97 4.47 29.60
N SER A 74 0.25 3.92 28.63
CA SER A 74 0.16 2.47 28.41
C SER A 74 1.33 1.92 27.58
N THR A 75 2.13 2.78 26.97
CA THR A 75 3.23 2.42 26.07
C THR A 75 4.51 3.12 26.50
N GLU A 76 5.62 2.41 26.39
CA GLU A 76 6.95 2.96 26.64
C GLU A 76 7.61 3.41 25.33
N LYS A 77 8.76 4.09 25.46
CA LYS A 77 9.52 4.57 24.31
C LYS A 77 10.33 3.43 23.70
N GLU A 78 9.88 2.89 22.58
CA GLU A 78 10.57 1.82 21.85
C GLU A 78 11.40 2.34 20.67
N SER A 79 11.07 3.52 20.13
CA SER A 79 11.72 4.07 18.95
C SER A 79 11.84 5.59 19.00
N ARG A 80 12.46 6.18 17.96
CA ARG A 80 12.43 7.63 17.74
C ARG A 80 10.99 8.16 17.64
N MET A 81 10.06 7.33 17.15
CA MET A 81 8.64 7.65 17.03
C MET A 81 7.83 7.30 18.29
N TRP A 82 8.51 6.95 19.38
CA TRP A 82 7.97 6.44 20.65
C TRP A 82 7.32 5.06 20.54
N PHE A 83 6.38 4.88 19.61
CA PHE A 83 5.60 3.65 19.49
C PHE A 83 6.34 2.55 18.71
N ASN A 84 5.99 1.30 19.00
CA ASN A 84 6.26 0.16 18.12
C ASN A 84 5.46 0.31 16.82
N PRO A 85 6.07 0.17 15.62
CA PRO A 85 5.34 0.25 14.36
C PRO A 85 4.13 -0.69 14.28
N THR A 86 4.20 -1.87 14.91
CA THR A 86 3.08 -2.85 14.97
C THR A 86 1.81 -2.28 15.60
N LEU A 87 1.94 -1.36 16.57
CA LEU A 87 0.80 -0.69 17.20
C LEU A 87 0.12 0.34 16.28
N LEU A 88 0.83 0.81 15.26
CA LEU A 88 0.32 1.80 14.31
C LEU A 88 -0.34 1.14 13.08
N HIS A 89 -0.04 -0.14 12.83
CA HIS A 89 -0.64 -0.93 11.75
C HIS A 89 -2.11 -1.23 12.07
N THR A 90 -3.00 -0.43 11.47
CA THR A 90 -4.46 -0.59 11.57
C THR A 90 -5.05 -1.01 10.22
N GLU A 91 -6.22 -1.64 10.25
CA GLU A 91 -6.94 -2.00 9.01
C GLU A 91 -7.24 -0.78 8.13
N ALA A 92 -7.58 0.37 8.75
CA ALA A 92 -7.84 1.60 8.02
C ALA A 92 -6.59 2.13 7.32
N LEU A 93 -5.42 2.06 7.97
CA LEU A 93 -4.14 2.40 7.35
C LEU A 93 -3.83 1.47 6.16
N GLN A 94 -4.02 0.15 6.34
CA GLN A 94 -3.81 -0.84 5.27
C GLN A 94 -4.70 -0.58 4.06
N LYS A 95 -5.97 -0.21 4.26
CA LYS A 95 -6.89 0.16 3.17
C LYS A 95 -6.40 1.38 2.38
N ILE A 96 -5.87 2.40 3.03
CA ILE A 96 -5.33 3.58 2.36
C ILE A 96 -4.06 3.22 1.59
N ILE A 97 -3.13 2.48 2.20
CA ILE A 97 -1.90 2.03 1.52
C ILE A 97 -2.24 1.21 0.27
N ARG A 98 -3.21 0.29 0.36
CA ARG A 98 -3.71 -0.49 -0.78
C ARG A 98 -4.37 0.39 -1.85
N SER A 99 -5.17 1.36 -1.43
CA SER A 99 -5.84 2.29 -2.35
C SER A 99 -4.87 3.27 -3.03
N ASN A 100 -3.71 3.54 -2.43
CA ASN A 100 -2.63 4.33 -3.01
C ASN A 100 -1.83 3.57 -4.08
N ARG A 101 -2.09 2.27 -4.28
CA ARG A 101 -1.34 1.49 -5.27
C ARG A 101 -1.57 1.98 -6.68
N ASN A 102 -0.53 1.78 -7.47
CA ASN A 102 -0.60 2.07 -8.89
C ASN A 102 -1.66 1.17 -9.53
N ARG A 103 -2.56 1.73 -10.34
CA ARG A 103 -3.54 0.94 -11.09
C ARG A 103 -2.88 -0.20 -11.88
N LEU A 104 -1.72 0.06 -12.48
CA LEU A 104 -0.97 -0.97 -13.19
C LEU A 104 -0.53 -2.14 -12.29
N GLU A 105 -0.18 -1.86 -11.04
CA GLU A 105 0.19 -2.90 -10.07
C GLU A 105 -0.99 -3.81 -9.76
N ILE A 106 -2.19 -3.23 -9.59
CA ILE A 106 -3.43 -3.98 -9.36
C ILE A 106 -3.72 -4.89 -10.56
N GLU A 107 -3.75 -4.33 -11.77
CA GLU A 107 -4.03 -5.08 -13.01
C GLU A 107 -3.00 -6.20 -13.23
N MET A 108 -1.72 -5.94 -12.92
CA MET A 108 -0.67 -6.96 -12.97
C MET A 108 -0.87 -8.07 -11.92
N SER A 109 -1.27 -7.72 -10.69
CA SER A 109 -1.53 -8.71 -9.64
C SER A 109 -2.73 -9.60 -9.98
N GLU A 110 -3.82 -9.02 -10.48
CA GLU A 110 -5.04 -9.74 -10.87
C GLU A 110 -4.76 -10.70 -12.03
N LEU A 111 -4.05 -10.24 -13.07
CA LEU A 111 -3.64 -11.06 -14.20
C LEU A 111 -2.80 -12.28 -13.75
N LEU A 112 -1.84 -12.08 -12.85
CA LEU A 112 -0.98 -13.18 -12.38
C LEU A 112 -1.74 -14.16 -11.49
N LEU A 113 -2.66 -13.67 -10.65
CA LEU A 113 -3.55 -14.53 -9.84
C LEU A 113 -4.51 -15.34 -10.72
N ASP A 114 -5.07 -14.73 -11.77
CA ASP A 114 -5.93 -15.41 -12.74
C ASP A 114 -5.17 -16.54 -13.46
N ILE A 115 -3.92 -16.29 -13.90
CA ILE A 115 -3.05 -17.33 -14.47
C ILE A 115 -2.80 -18.46 -13.46
N MET A 116 -2.52 -18.12 -12.19
CA MET A 116 -2.29 -19.11 -11.13
C MET A 116 -3.50 -20.01 -10.90
N VAL A 117 -4.70 -19.44 -10.94
CA VAL A 117 -5.97 -20.19 -10.81
C VAL A 117 -6.23 -21.04 -12.05
N ALA A 118 -6.10 -20.46 -13.24
CA ALA A 118 -6.39 -21.13 -14.51
C ALA A 118 -5.46 -22.31 -14.80
N MET A 119 -4.21 -22.24 -14.33
CA MET A 119 -3.17 -23.25 -14.55
C MET A 119 -2.93 -24.17 -13.34
N ASP A 120 -3.64 -23.94 -12.24
CA ASP A 120 -3.49 -24.66 -10.96
C ASP A 120 -2.03 -24.66 -10.46
N VAL A 121 -1.45 -23.45 -10.34
CA VAL A 121 -0.07 -23.25 -9.87
C VAL A 121 0.01 -22.18 -8.78
N ASP A 122 0.98 -22.31 -7.87
CA ASP A 122 1.18 -21.37 -6.76
C ASP A 122 2.22 -20.27 -7.05
N SER A 123 2.90 -20.34 -8.20
CA SER A 123 3.87 -19.34 -8.61
C SER A 123 3.93 -19.19 -10.13
N VAL A 124 4.28 -17.98 -10.58
CA VAL A 124 4.44 -17.65 -11.99
C VAL A 124 5.82 -17.05 -12.22
N SER A 125 6.53 -17.58 -13.21
CA SER A 125 7.80 -17.05 -13.68
C SER A 125 7.64 -16.29 -14.99
N PHE A 126 8.27 -15.12 -15.09
CA PHE A 126 8.16 -14.25 -16.26
C PHE A 126 9.38 -13.36 -16.43
N CYS A 127 9.74 -13.05 -17.67
CA CYS A 127 10.51 -11.86 -17.99
C CYS A 127 9.57 -10.65 -18.19
N LEU A 128 10.11 -9.44 -18.08
CA LEU A 128 9.32 -8.21 -18.28
C LEU A 128 8.59 -8.17 -19.63
N ASN A 129 9.19 -8.72 -20.69
CA ASN A 129 8.57 -8.77 -22.01
C ASN A 129 7.37 -9.74 -22.05
N ASP A 130 7.43 -10.86 -21.31
CA ASP A 130 6.32 -11.82 -21.27
C ASP A 130 5.11 -11.17 -20.60
N LEU A 131 5.35 -10.47 -19.48
CA LEU A 131 4.30 -9.80 -18.75
C LEU A 131 3.68 -8.64 -19.55
N VAL A 132 4.47 -7.88 -20.33
CA VAL A 132 3.93 -6.86 -21.25
C VAL A 132 3.01 -7.50 -22.29
N VAL A 133 3.37 -8.64 -22.86
CA VAL A 133 2.54 -9.34 -23.85
C VAL A 133 1.25 -9.87 -23.22
N LEU A 134 1.33 -10.42 -22.01
CA LEU A 134 0.17 -10.90 -21.26
C LEU A 134 -0.79 -9.75 -20.89
N LEU A 135 -0.27 -8.60 -20.47
CA LEU A 135 -1.08 -7.40 -20.20
C LEU A 135 -1.80 -6.91 -21.46
N VAL A 136 -1.14 -6.90 -22.61
CA VAL A 136 -1.80 -6.54 -23.88
C VAL A 136 -2.91 -7.55 -24.23
N HIS A 137 -2.71 -8.84 -23.95
CA HIS A 137 -3.73 -9.86 -24.14
C HIS A 137 -4.96 -9.61 -23.26
N SER A 138 -4.77 -9.12 -22.02
CA SER A 138 -5.84 -8.72 -21.10
C SER A 138 -6.38 -7.30 -21.32
N GLN A 139 -6.07 -6.66 -22.46
CA GLN A 139 -6.49 -5.29 -22.81
C GLN A 139 -5.90 -4.18 -21.92
N VAL A 140 -4.82 -4.47 -21.19
CA VAL A 140 -4.08 -3.50 -20.36
C VAL A 140 -2.86 -3.01 -21.12
N LYS A 141 -2.88 -1.75 -21.57
CA LYS A 141 -1.72 -1.14 -22.25
C LYS A 141 -0.71 -0.64 -21.21
N ALA A 142 0.46 -1.27 -21.17
CA ALA A 142 1.55 -0.88 -20.30
C ALA A 142 2.89 -0.87 -21.04
N GLU A 143 3.72 0.13 -20.75
CA GLU A 143 5.09 0.15 -21.27
C GLU A 143 6.03 -0.66 -20.37
N LYS A 144 7.07 -1.25 -20.98
CA LYS A 144 8.06 -2.07 -20.28
C LYS A 144 8.71 -1.34 -19.09
N HIS A 145 8.90 -0.02 -19.17
CA HIS A 145 9.48 0.76 -18.08
C HIS A 145 8.54 0.84 -16.87
N GLN A 146 7.22 0.90 -17.08
CA GLN A 146 6.21 0.94 -16.02
C GLN A 146 6.10 -0.44 -15.34
N VAL A 147 6.08 -1.51 -16.15
CA VAL A 147 6.10 -2.90 -15.66
C VAL A 147 7.36 -3.16 -14.83
N ARG A 148 8.53 -2.69 -15.30
CA ARG A 148 9.79 -2.78 -14.54
C ARG A 148 9.67 -2.10 -13.18
N LYS A 149 9.08 -0.90 -13.12
CA LYS A 149 8.90 -0.14 -11.89
C LYS A 149 8.09 -0.94 -10.88
N VAL A 150 6.96 -1.53 -11.29
CA VAL A 150 6.14 -2.37 -10.40
C VAL A 150 6.93 -3.58 -9.90
N VAL A 151 7.56 -4.33 -10.80
CA VAL A 151 8.27 -5.57 -10.44
C VAL A 151 9.46 -5.32 -9.51
N GLN A 152 10.26 -4.28 -9.77
CA GLN A 152 11.52 -4.03 -9.07
C GLN A 152 11.38 -3.08 -7.87
N GLU A 153 10.49 -2.08 -7.93
CA GLU A 153 10.35 -1.08 -6.87
C GLU A 153 9.18 -1.40 -5.93
N CYS A 154 8.01 -1.77 -6.49
CA CYS A 154 6.82 -2.08 -5.68
C CYS A 154 6.94 -3.48 -5.07
N TRP A 155 7.13 -4.51 -5.90
CA TRP A 155 7.21 -5.91 -5.46
C TRP A 155 8.61 -6.34 -5.00
N LYS A 156 9.63 -5.51 -5.26
CA LYS A 156 11.03 -5.75 -4.85
C LYS A 156 11.57 -7.11 -5.28
N LEU A 157 11.10 -7.62 -6.42
CA LEU A 157 11.55 -8.91 -6.96
C LEU A 157 12.95 -8.79 -7.55
N THR A 158 13.78 -9.79 -7.27
CA THR A 158 15.10 -9.93 -7.87
C THR A 158 15.05 -10.92 -9.04
N PRO A 159 15.73 -10.64 -10.16
CA PRO A 159 15.79 -11.58 -11.27
C PRO A 159 16.68 -12.76 -10.91
N ALA A 160 16.47 -13.89 -11.60
CA ALA A 160 17.38 -15.02 -11.54
C ALA A 160 18.83 -14.60 -11.88
N PRO A 161 19.85 -15.16 -11.18
CA PRO A 161 21.23 -14.70 -11.32
C PRO A 161 21.79 -14.92 -12.73
N ASN A 162 21.36 -15.99 -13.39
CA ASN A 162 21.81 -16.39 -14.72
C ASN A 162 20.63 -16.58 -15.67
N GLY A 163 20.92 -16.60 -16.98
CA GLY A 163 19.93 -16.99 -17.97
C GLY A 163 19.62 -18.48 -17.83
N LEU A 164 18.42 -18.79 -17.34
CA LEU A 164 17.95 -20.15 -17.08
C LEU A 164 16.70 -20.43 -17.91
N THR A 165 16.37 -21.72 -18.08
CA THR A 165 15.10 -22.11 -18.69
C THR A 165 13.99 -21.97 -17.65
N TYR A 166 12.89 -21.33 -18.03
CA TYR A 166 11.72 -21.16 -17.18
C TYR A 166 10.45 -21.43 -17.98
N THR A 167 9.39 -21.79 -17.26
CA THR A 167 8.05 -21.88 -17.80
C THR A 167 7.33 -20.57 -17.53
N THR A 168 6.81 -19.95 -18.58
CA THR A 168 5.93 -18.79 -18.51
C THR A 168 4.64 -19.09 -19.26
N TYR A 169 3.76 -18.11 -19.37
CA TYR A 169 2.45 -18.28 -19.99
C TYR A 169 2.26 -17.30 -21.15
N GLN A 170 1.47 -17.71 -22.12
CA GLN A 170 1.03 -16.86 -23.22
C GLN A 170 -0.48 -16.99 -23.40
N GLY A 171 -1.11 -15.92 -23.89
CA GLY A 171 -2.54 -15.93 -24.19
C GLY A 171 -2.87 -16.86 -25.37
N ASN A 172 -3.88 -17.71 -25.19
CA ASN A 172 -4.39 -18.62 -26.20
C ASN A 172 -5.93 -18.66 -26.13
N TYR A 173 -6.58 -17.89 -27.01
CA TYR A 173 -8.04 -17.78 -27.09
C TYR A 173 -8.75 -19.11 -27.45
N ASN A 174 -8.02 -20.11 -27.94
CA ASN A 174 -8.60 -21.40 -28.33
C ASN A 174 -8.68 -22.40 -27.18
N ARG A 175 -8.06 -22.11 -26.02
CA ARG A 175 -8.16 -22.94 -24.81
C ARG A 175 -9.22 -22.39 -23.87
N SER A 176 -9.93 -23.27 -23.18
CA SER A 176 -10.91 -22.92 -22.16
C SER A 176 -10.31 -22.11 -21.00
N CYS A 177 -9.03 -22.33 -20.70
CA CYS A 177 -8.29 -21.60 -19.66
C CYS A 177 -7.61 -20.32 -20.15
N HIS A 178 -7.77 -19.94 -21.43
CA HIS A 178 -7.18 -18.75 -22.07
C HIS A 178 -5.64 -18.60 -22.03
N TYR A 179 -4.92 -19.47 -21.33
CA TYR A 179 -3.48 -19.45 -21.18
C TYR A 179 -2.84 -20.76 -21.61
N GLU A 180 -1.59 -20.68 -22.06
CA GLU A 180 -0.80 -21.85 -22.45
C GLU A 180 0.62 -21.74 -21.88
N PRO A 181 1.16 -22.80 -21.24
CA PRO A 181 2.51 -22.79 -20.73
C PRO A 181 3.51 -22.90 -21.89
N ILE A 182 4.55 -22.07 -21.87
CA ILE A 182 5.65 -22.06 -22.83
C ILE A 182 6.98 -22.00 -22.11
N LYS A 183 7.96 -22.77 -22.60
CA LYS A 183 9.34 -22.73 -22.08
C LYS A 183 10.13 -21.64 -22.79
N ARG A 184 10.77 -20.76 -22.03
CA ARG A 184 11.66 -19.71 -22.52
C ARG A 184 12.99 -19.73 -21.77
N VAL A 185 14.00 -19.06 -22.31
CA VAL A 185 15.32 -18.93 -21.68
C VAL A 185 15.60 -17.45 -21.42
N GLY A 186 16.01 -17.12 -20.20
CA GLY A 186 16.29 -15.74 -19.83
C GLY A 186 16.50 -15.53 -18.33
N ARG A 187 16.73 -14.27 -17.94
CA ARG A 187 16.71 -13.85 -16.54
C ARG A 187 15.28 -13.48 -16.16
N PHE A 188 14.58 -14.41 -15.54
CA PHE A 188 13.17 -14.27 -15.17
C PHE A 188 13.02 -13.83 -13.72
N TYR A 189 11.84 -13.31 -13.41
CA TYR A 189 11.33 -13.06 -12.07
C TYR A 189 10.35 -14.16 -11.70
N THR A 190 10.20 -14.45 -10.42
CA THR A 190 9.16 -15.34 -9.91
C THR A 190 8.39 -14.62 -8.82
N VAL A 191 7.06 -14.73 -8.86
CA VAL A 191 6.18 -14.27 -7.80
C VAL A 191 5.27 -15.41 -7.36
N THR A 192 5.03 -15.52 -6.05
CA THR A 192 4.14 -16.53 -5.47
C THR A 192 2.75 -15.95 -5.19
N ARG A 193 1.74 -16.82 -5.10
CA ARG A 193 0.37 -16.45 -4.72
C ARG A 193 0.36 -15.75 -3.36
N GLU A 194 1.06 -16.31 -2.37
CA GLU A 194 1.20 -15.73 -1.04
C GLU A 194 1.78 -14.30 -1.09
N GLN A 195 2.79 -14.06 -1.94
CA GLN A 195 3.36 -12.72 -2.10
C GLN A 195 2.31 -11.76 -2.65
N LEU A 196 1.57 -12.12 -3.69
CA LEU A 196 0.54 -11.26 -4.29
C LEU A 196 -0.64 -11.00 -3.36
N GLU A 197 -1.06 -11.99 -2.57
CA GLU A 197 -2.14 -11.85 -1.58
C GLU A 197 -1.71 -11.05 -0.35
N SER A 198 -0.44 -11.15 0.04
CA SER A 198 0.19 -10.31 1.06
C SER A 198 0.46 -8.88 0.60
N LEU A 199 0.26 -8.65 -0.72
CA LEU A 199 -0.13 -7.39 -1.38
C LEU A 199 -1.14 -6.63 -0.51
#